data_AF-A0A1V3PWB5-F1
#
_entry.id   AF-A0A1V3PWB5-F1
#
_cell.length_a   1.000
_cell.length_b   1.000
_cell.length_c   1.000
_cell.angle_alpha   90.00
_cell.angle_beta   90.00
_cell.angle_gamma   90.00
#
_symmetry.space_group_name_H-M   'P 1'
#
loop_
_entity.id
_entity.type
_entity.pdbx_description
1 polymer ?
#
loop_
_entity_poly.entity_id
_entity_poly.type
_entity_poly.pdbx_seq_one_letter_code
_entity_poly.pdbx_strand_id
1 'polypeptide(L)'
;MPLNSCHPDAPHIKLKAPDWYVSALMLDRALDAILRRLKKLDREHDIPYLAGYSQDGKTIYIDRHLPKSFTFRGRTIEVDRFLILHEEVEKTLIDQLGLHYLHAHQIATRAEEAAVNAERITWKAYDRFMQKYVKSIGDERLTKVPADLDLKPYRDYHDYDLMQRMVQHIDEAPGTSAKLREELKSYAAAFRAQHRDAQRASAKPARQGKKVAPGVVDNPGRTGKTGAVRPPRKRRQSA
;
A
#
# COMPACT_ATOMS: atom_id res chain seq x y z
N MET A 1 -16.79 -22.09 38.12
CA MET A 1 -16.39 -21.31 36.92
C MET A 1 -17.64 -20.61 36.39
N PRO A 2 -17.65 -19.29 36.12
CA PRO A 2 -18.78 -18.68 35.42
C PRO A 2 -18.90 -19.35 34.05
N LEU A 3 -20.06 -19.90 33.72
CA LEU A 3 -20.30 -20.77 32.55
C LEU A 3 -20.17 -20.06 31.18
N ASN A 4 -19.76 -18.78 31.15
CA ASN A 4 -19.89 -17.90 29.99
C ASN A 4 -18.55 -17.34 29.47
N SER A 5 -17.40 -17.76 30.02
CA SER A 5 -16.07 -17.30 29.59
C SER A 5 -15.41 -18.32 28.66
N CYS A 6 -14.97 -17.88 27.48
CA CYS A 6 -14.41 -18.77 26.44
C CYS A 6 -13.00 -19.28 26.77
N HIS A 7 -12.22 -18.51 27.52
CA HIS A 7 -10.85 -18.83 27.88
C HIS A 7 -10.59 -18.51 29.36
N PRO A 8 -9.82 -19.36 30.08
CA PRO A 8 -9.48 -19.13 31.49
C PRO A 8 -8.56 -17.92 31.67
N ASP A 9 -7.65 -17.67 30.73
CA ASP A 9 -6.61 -16.63 30.85
C ASP A 9 -7.02 -15.27 30.23
N ALA A 10 -8.15 -15.22 29.52
CA ALA A 10 -8.67 -14.01 28.89
C ALA A 10 -10.22 -14.03 28.87
N PRO A 11 -10.88 -13.84 30.02
CA PRO A 11 -12.32 -14.01 30.15
C PRO A 11 -13.08 -12.99 29.28
N HIS A 12 -13.75 -13.49 28.25
CA HIS A 12 -14.70 -12.72 27.45
C HIS A 12 -15.91 -13.59 27.10
N ILE A 13 -17.06 -12.93 26.91
CA ILE A 13 -18.32 -13.59 26.53
C ILE A 13 -18.23 -13.99 25.06
N LYS A 14 -18.49 -15.27 24.75
CA LYS A 14 -18.54 -15.73 23.35
C LYS A 14 -19.67 -15.01 22.64
N LEU A 15 -19.35 -14.30 21.56
CA LEU A 15 -20.37 -13.72 20.70
C LEU A 15 -21.09 -14.86 19.96
N LYS A 16 -22.41 -14.75 19.81
CA LYS A 16 -23.19 -15.64 18.94
C LYS A 16 -23.04 -15.22 17.47
N ALA A 17 -21.81 -15.16 17.00
CA ALA A 17 -21.43 -14.83 15.64
C ALA A 17 -20.45 -15.89 15.12
N PRO A 18 -20.27 -16.03 13.80
CA PRO A 18 -19.26 -16.91 13.24
C PRO A 18 -17.87 -16.59 13.79
N ASP A 19 -16.97 -17.57 13.91
CA ASP A 19 -15.66 -17.38 14.53
C ASP A 19 -14.77 -16.35 13.78
N TRP A 20 -15.09 -16.04 12.52
CA TRP A 20 -14.43 -14.98 11.72
C TRP A 20 -15.01 -13.57 11.96
N TYR A 21 -16.10 -13.44 12.71
CA TYR A 21 -16.73 -12.16 13.00
C TYR A 21 -15.97 -11.46 14.13
N VAL A 22 -15.38 -10.31 13.82
CA VAL A 22 -14.73 -9.47 14.81
C VAL A 22 -15.73 -8.41 15.29
N SER A 23 -16.10 -8.45 16.57
CA SER A 23 -16.93 -7.38 17.13
C SER A 23 -16.16 -6.08 17.28
N ALA A 24 -16.90 -4.97 17.25
CA ALA A 24 -16.35 -3.65 17.58
C ALA A 24 -15.64 -3.65 18.94
N LEU A 25 -16.20 -4.31 19.96
CA LEU A 25 -15.58 -4.41 21.29
C LEU A 25 -14.24 -5.16 21.27
N MET A 26 -14.11 -6.20 20.44
CA MET A 26 -12.85 -6.94 20.31
C MET A 26 -11.79 -6.09 19.60
N LEU A 27 -12.17 -5.37 18.54
CA LEU A 27 -11.28 -4.45 17.84
C LEU A 27 -10.83 -3.30 18.73
N ASP A 28 -11.74 -2.67 19.47
CA ASP A 28 -11.41 -1.60 20.41
C ASP A 28 -10.40 -2.09 21.46
N ARG A 29 -10.60 -3.29 22.02
CA ARG A 29 -9.65 -3.88 22.98
C ARG A 29 -8.30 -4.20 22.38
N ALA A 30 -8.26 -4.72 21.14
CA ALA A 30 -7.03 -5.00 20.43
C ALA A 30 -6.27 -3.71 20.12
N LEU A 31 -6.99 -2.67 19.68
CA LEU A 31 -6.47 -1.35 19.40
C LEU A 31 -5.90 -0.70 20.67
N ASP A 32 -6.63 -0.74 21.78
CA ASP A 32 -6.15 -0.27 23.08
C ASP A 32 -4.85 -0.98 23.51
N ALA A 33 -4.76 -2.29 23.28
CA ALA A 33 -3.55 -3.05 23.61
C ALA A 33 -2.35 -2.64 22.73
N ILE A 34 -2.58 -2.40 21.43
CA ILE A 34 -1.56 -1.90 20.50
C ILE A 34 -1.10 -0.50 20.90
N LEU A 35 -2.04 0.41 21.18
CA LEU A 35 -1.74 1.77 21.61
C LEU A 35 -0.91 1.81 22.90
N ARG A 36 -1.13 0.87 23.83
CA ARG A 36 -0.32 0.75 25.06
C ARG A 36 1.09 0.19 24.82
N ARG A 37 1.27 -0.60 23.76
CA ARG A 37 2.58 -1.16 23.39
C ARG A 37 3.45 -0.14 22.66
N LEU A 38 2.82 0.83 21.98
CA LEU A 38 3.50 1.86 21.22
C LEU A 38 4.49 2.62 22.10
N LYS A 39 5.77 2.58 21.73
CA LYS A 39 6.83 3.23 22.51
C LYS A 39 6.92 4.73 22.23
N LYS A 40 6.80 5.10 20.95
CA LYS A 40 6.91 6.48 20.49
C LYS A 40 5.97 6.73 19.33
N LEU A 41 5.19 7.81 19.44
CA LEU A 41 4.43 8.40 18.34
C LEU A 41 5.08 9.74 18.00
N ASP A 42 5.36 9.96 16.72
CA ASP A 42 5.95 11.20 16.23
C ASP A 42 5.04 11.81 15.16
N ARG A 43 4.72 13.09 15.34
CA ARG A 43 3.87 13.91 14.45
C ARG A 43 4.54 15.19 13.99
N GLU A 44 5.86 15.25 14.07
CA GLU A 44 6.63 16.48 13.84
C GLU A 44 7.41 16.43 12.51
N HIS A 45 7.20 15.39 11.71
CA HIS A 45 7.91 15.13 10.47
C HIS A 45 6.95 15.02 9.29
N ASP A 46 7.48 15.30 8.10
CA ASP A 46 6.84 15.06 6.81
C ASP A 46 6.97 13.57 6.47
N ILE A 47 5.83 12.89 6.34
CA ILE A 47 5.75 11.46 6.06
C ILE A 47 4.97 11.29 4.76
N PRO A 48 5.65 10.91 3.67
CA PRO A 48 4.93 10.59 2.45
C PRO A 48 3.92 9.46 2.70
N TYR A 49 2.77 9.53 2.04
CA TYR A 49 1.65 8.60 2.24
C TYR A 49 1.03 8.59 3.64
N LEU A 50 1.13 9.70 4.39
CA LEU A 50 0.47 9.98 5.68
C LEU A 50 1.10 9.33 6.92
N ALA A 51 1.63 8.12 6.82
CA ALA A 51 2.17 7.40 7.96
C ALA A 51 3.26 6.41 7.57
N GLY A 52 4.04 5.99 8.57
CA GLY A 52 5.06 4.96 8.44
C GLY A 52 5.68 4.59 9.78
N TYR A 53 6.64 3.69 9.77
CA TYR A 53 7.35 3.23 10.96
C TYR A 53 8.86 3.39 10.85
N SER A 54 9.55 3.46 12.00
CA SER A 54 11.00 3.34 12.06
C SER A 54 11.46 1.95 11.61
N GLN A 55 12.72 1.83 11.18
CA GLN A 55 13.32 0.55 10.78
C GLN A 55 13.19 -0.55 11.85
N ASP A 56 13.22 -0.17 13.14
CA ASP A 56 13.08 -1.09 14.27
C ASP A 56 11.62 -1.29 14.75
N GLY A 57 10.65 -0.62 14.09
CA GLY A 57 9.23 -0.69 14.42
C GLY A 57 8.83 -0.08 15.76
N LYS A 58 9.72 0.63 16.46
CA LYS A 58 9.43 1.20 17.79
C LYS A 58 8.79 2.58 17.74
N THR A 59 9.00 3.31 16.65
CA THR A 59 8.42 4.63 16.43
C THR A 59 7.43 4.55 15.28
N ILE A 60 6.20 4.98 15.53
CA ILE A 60 5.23 5.25 14.46
C ILE A 60 5.28 6.74 14.15
N TYR A 61 5.38 7.05 12.87
CA TYR A 61 5.36 8.39 12.33
C TYR A 61 4.01 8.65 11.66
N ILE A 62 3.38 9.76 11.99
CA ILE A 62 2.22 10.28 11.27
C ILE A 62 2.58 11.67 10.76
N ASP A 63 2.24 11.97 9.52
CA ASP A 63 2.53 13.24 8.89
C ASP A 63 2.00 14.43 9.73
N ARG A 64 2.85 15.42 9.93
CA ARG A 64 2.54 16.60 10.75
C ARG A 64 1.40 17.46 10.21
N HIS A 65 1.13 17.42 8.91
CA HIS A 65 0.06 18.18 8.26
C HIS A 65 -1.27 17.43 8.25
N LEU A 66 -1.27 16.14 8.57
CA LEU A 66 -2.51 15.39 8.77
C LEU A 66 -3.21 15.92 10.05
N PRO A 67 -4.52 16.21 10.03
CA PRO A 67 -5.27 16.51 11.25
C PRO A 67 -5.39 15.26 12.13
N LYS A 68 -5.32 15.46 13.45
CA LYS A 68 -5.50 14.38 14.44
C LYS A 68 -6.90 13.78 14.42
N SER A 69 -7.88 14.57 13.99
CA SER A 69 -9.28 14.14 13.97
C SER A 69 -10.08 14.75 12.85
N PHE A 70 -11.23 14.12 12.57
CA PHE A 70 -12.22 14.64 11.64
C PHE A 70 -13.62 14.48 12.20
N THR A 71 -14.54 15.31 11.72
CA THR A 71 -15.94 15.28 12.15
C THR A 71 -16.76 14.37 11.23
N PHE A 72 -17.44 13.39 11.81
CA PHE A 72 -18.37 12.52 11.10
C PHE A 72 -19.67 12.38 11.89
N ARG A 73 -20.81 12.77 11.28
CA ARG A 73 -22.14 12.70 11.91
C ARG A 73 -22.20 13.38 13.30
N GLY A 74 -21.55 14.54 13.43
CA GLY A 74 -21.51 15.31 14.68
C GLY A 74 -20.56 14.76 15.75
N ARG A 75 -19.80 13.69 15.46
CA ARG A 75 -18.78 13.15 16.35
C ARG A 75 -17.38 13.54 15.86
N THR A 76 -16.50 13.89 16.78
CA THR A 76 -15.06 14.00 16.53
C THR A 76 -14.44 12.61 16.61
N ILE A 77 -13.76 12.20 15.55
CA ILE A 77 -13.12 10.89 15.42
C ILE A 77 -11.61 11.10 15.32
N GLU A 78 -10.86 10.53 16.26
CA GLU A 78 -9.40 10.49 16.21
C GLU A 78 -8.93 9.51 15.13
N VAL A 79 -7.99 9.96 14.32
CA VAL A 79 -7.49 9.26 13.13
C VAL A 79 -6.28 8.40 13.46
N ASP A 80 -5.45 8.88 14.39
CA ASP A 80 -4.14 8.33 14.73
C ASP A 80 -4.19 6.84 15.05
N ARG A 81 -5.21 6.42 15.79
CA ARG A 81 -5.38 5.02 16.19
C ARG A 81 -5.49 4.06 15.00
N PHE A 82 -6.15 4.48 13.92
CA PHE A 82 -6.32 3.63 12.73
C PHE A 82 -4.99 3.48 11.98
N LEU A 83 -4.25 4.58 11.85
CA LEU A 83 -2.91 4.56 11.26
C LEU A 83 -1.94 3.74 12.12
N ILE A 84 -1.95 3.90 13.44
CA ILE A 84 -1.11 3.11 14.34
C ILE A 84 -1.40 1.61 14.21
N LEU A 85 -2.69 1.22 14.10
CA LEU A 85 -3.06 -0.17 13.84
C LEU A 85 -2.52 -0.66 12.51
N HIS A 86 -2.66 0.13 11.45
CA HIS A 86 -2.15 -0.20 10.12
C HIS A 86 -0.64 -0.46 10.17
N GLU A 87 0.12 0.51 10.70
CA GLU A 87 1.58 0.41 10.77
C GLU A 87 2.06 -0.77 11.64
N GLU A 88 1.46 -0.99 12.82
CA GLU A 88 1.86 -2.08 13.72
C GLU A 88 1.58 -3.46 13.10
N VAL A 89 0.42 -3.63 12.46
CA VAL A 89 0.06 -4.89 11.79
C VAL A 89 1.00 -5.15 10.63
N GLU A 90 1.24 -4.14 9.79
CA GLU A 90 2.13 -4.27 8.64
C GLU A 90 3.55 -4.64 9.08
N LYS A 91 4.13 -3.88 10.01
CA LYS A 91 5.49 -4.11 10.52
C LYS A 91 5.63 -5.46 11.22
N THR A 92 4.64 -5.87 12.01
CA THR A 92 4.65 -7.17 12.68
C THR A 92 4.64 -8.33 11.69
N LEU A 93 3.82 -8.25 10.63
CA LEU A 93 3.77 -9.30 9.61
C LEU A 93 5.09 -9.40 8.83
N ILE A 94 5.75 -8.27 8.56
CA ILE A 94 7.04 -8.24 7.89
C ILE A 94 8.14 -8.81 8.81
N ASP A 95 8.26 -8.29 10.04
CA ASP A 95 9.39 -8.60 10.91
C ASP A 95 9.28 -10.01 11.54
N GLN A 96 8.08 -10.43 11.95
CA GLN A 96 7.90 -11.70 12.66
C GLN A 96 7.66 -12.88 11.72
N LEU A 97 7.05 -12.64 10.57
CA LEU A 97 6.63 -13.69 9.64
C LEU A 97 7.33 -13.61 8.28
N GLY A 98 8.14 -12.57 8.04
CA GLY A 98 8.86 -12.41 6.77
C GLY A 98 7.95 -12.16 5.58
N LEU A 99 6.74 -11.65 5.79
CA LEU A 99 5.80 -11.41 4.70
C LEU A 99 6.34 -10.35 3.73
N HIS A 100 6.03 -10.54 2.46
CA HIS A 100 6.26 -9.49 1.47
C HIS A 100 5.43 -8.26 1.82
N TYR A 101 6.04 -7.07 1.72
CA TYR A 101 5.43 -5.79 2.08
C TYR A 101 4.03 -5.63 1.51
N LEU A 102 3.85 -5.87 0.19
CA LEU A 102 2.55 -5.72 -0.46
C LEU A 102 1.44 -6.60 0.16
N HIS A 103 1.77 -7.79 0.64
CA HIS A 103 0.79 -8.66 1.31
C HIS A 103 0.51 -8.18 2.74
N ALA A 104 1.56 -7.78 3.47
CA ALA A 104 1.41 -7.20 4.81
C ALA A 104 0.53 -5.94 4.76
N HIS A 105 0.77 -5.07 3.78
CA HIS A 105 0.01 -3.86 3.52
C HIS A 105 -1.48 -4.15 3.29
N GLN A 106 -1.80 -5.13 2.43
CA GLN A 106 -3.20 -5.51 2.14
C GLN A 106 -3.93 -6.08 3.37
N ILE A 107 -3.22 -6.71 4.29
CA ILE A 107 -3.79 -7.22 5.55
C ILE A 107 -3.99 -6.05 6.52
N ALA A 108 -2.99 -5.17 6.64
CA ALA A 108 -3.06 -3.97 7.46
C ALA A 108 -4.23 -3.05 7.06
N THR A 109 -4.42 -2.78 5.76
CA THR A 109 -5.56 -1.99 5.27
C THR A 109 -6.91 -2.63 5.61
N ARG A 110 -7.01 -3.97 5.59
CA ARG A 110 -8.25 -4.66 6.00
C ARG A 110 -8.49 -4.58 7.51
N ALA A 111 -7.42 -4.64 8.31
CA ALA A 111 -7.51 -4.45 9.75
C ALA A 111 -7.94 -3.01 10.10
N GLU A 112 -7.38 -2.03 9.39
CA GLU A 112 -7.76 -0.63 9.48
C GLU A 112 -9.23 -0.41 9.10
N GLU A 113 -9.67 -0.93 7.95
CA GLU A 113 -11.08 -0.84 7.53
C GLU A 113 -12.02 -1.45 8.58
N ALA A 114 -11.65 -2.60 9.15
CA ALA A 114 -12.43 -3.23 10.21
C ALA A 114 -12.53 -2.33 11.46
N ALA A 115 -11.43 -1.69 11.87
CA ALA A 115 -11.42 -0.77 13.00
C ALA A 115 -12.25 0.51 12.73
N VAL A 116 -12.16 1.09 11.53
CA VAL A 116 -12.98 2.23 11.12
C VAL A 116 -14.48 1.87 11.16
N ASN A 117 -14.83 0.69 10.64
CA ASN A 117 -16.20 0.20 10.66
C ASN A 117 -16.71 -0.10 12.08
N ALA A 118 -15.85 -0.60 12.97
CA ALA A 118 -16.17 -0.83 14.39
C ALA A 118 -16.65 0.45 15.09
N GLU A 119 -16.14 1.60 14.66
CA GLU A 119 -16.53 2.92 15.18
C GLU A 119 -17.77 3.53 14.55
N ARG A 120 -18.44 2.74 13.69
CA ARG A 120 -19.63 3.12 12.94
C ARG A 120 -19.36 4.21 11.91
N ILE A 121 -18.13 4.24 11.39
CA ILE A 121 -17.71 5.11 10.29
C ILE A 121 -17.68 4.26 9.03
N THR A 122 -18.16 4.79 7.91
CA THR A 122 -18.03 4.09 6.63
C THR A 122 -16.62 4.24 6.10
N TRP A 123 -15.99 3.15 5.63
CA TRP A 123 -14.68 3.19 4.97
C TRP A 123 -14.58 4.32 3.93
N LYS A 124 -15.58 4.47 3.06
CA LYS A 124 -15.64 5.53 2.03
C LYS A 124 -15.53 6.96 2.58
N ALA A 125 -16.03 7.22 3.79
CA ALA A 125 -15.94 8.55 4.40
C ALA A 125 -14.53 8.81 4.94
N TYR A 126 -13.96 7.79 5.56
CA TYR A 126 -12.60 7.80 6.07
C TYR A 126 -11.57 7.91 4.95
N ASP A 127 -11.63 7.04 3.94
CA ASP A 127 -10.74 7.07 2.77
C ASP A 127 -10.84 8.42 2.05
N ARG A 128 -12.04 8.96 1.84
CA ARG A 128 -12.19 10.31 1.26
C ARG A 128 -11.51 11.40 2.10
N PHE A 129 -11.54 11.29 3.43
CA PHE A 129 -10.83 12.22 4.30
C PHE A 129 -9.32 12.07 4.09
N MET A 130 -8.79 10.84 4.13
CA MET A 130 -7.36 10.55 3.96
C MET A 130 -6.82 10.99 2.59
N GLN A 131 -7.54 10.68 1.51
CA GLN A 131 -7.15 11.02 0.14
C GLN A 131 -6.98 12.52 -0.11
N LYS A 132 -7.59 13.39 0.71
CA LYS A 132 -7.35 14.84 0.63
C LYS A 132 -5.91 15.17 1.03
N TYR A 133 -5.42 14.50 2.05
CA TYR A 133 -4.10 14.72 2.62
C TYR A 133 -3.02 13.94 1.85
N VAL A 134 -3.31 12.73 1.36
CA VAL A 134 -2.37 11.96 0.51
C VAL A 134 -1.92 12.81 -0.68
N LYS A 135 -2.86 13.49 -1.34
CA LYS A 135 -2.55 14.34 -2.50
C LYS A 135 -1.80 15.60 -2.11
N SER A 136 -2.29 16.33 -1.09
CA SER A 136 -1.64 17.57 -0.68
C SER A 136 -0.20 17.35 -0.20
N ILE A 137 0.04 16.28 0.57
CA ILE A 137 1.36 15.92 1.09
C ILE A 137 2.25 15.36 -0.04
N GLY A 138 1.68 14.61 -1.00
CA GLY A 138 2.41 14.15 -2.17
C GLY A 138 2.92 15.28 -3.08
N ASP A 139 2.15 16.37 -3.16
CA ASP A 139 2.50 17.59 -3.91
C ASP A 139 3.40 18.54 -3.10
N GLU A 140 3.46 18.39 -1.78
CA GLU A 140 4.25 19.23 -0.89
C GLU A 140 5.76 18.99 -1.06
N ARG A 141 6.55 20.03 -0.81
CA ARG A 141 8.00 19.89 -0.70
C ARG A 141 8.31 19.30 0.67
N LEU A 142 8.73 18.04 0.70
CA LEU A 142 9.32 17.43 1.89
C LEU A 142 10.40 18.37 2.43
N THR A 143 10.34 18.70 3.71
CA THR A 143 11.35 19.55 4.35
C THR A 143 12.02 18.86 5.51
N LYS A 144 11.31 17.92 6.16
CA LYS A 144 11.75 17.30 7.40
C LYS A 144 11.31 15.83 7.45
N VAL A 145 12.13 14.93 6.94
CA VAL A 145 11.87 13.49 6.91
C VAL A 145 12.66 12.80 8.03
N PRO A 146 12.08 11.85 8.79
CA PRO A 146 12.82 11.16 9.85
C PRO A 146 13.98 10.33 9.29
N ALA A 147 15.11 10.34 9.99
CA ALA A 147 16.34 9.67 9.56
C ALA A 147 16.28 8.14 9.59
N ASP A 148 15.40 7.59 10.43
CA ASP A 148 15.23 6.16 10.66
C ASP A 148 13.92 5.62 10.09
N LEU A 149 13.20 6.40 9.28
CA LEU A 149 11.99 5.96 8.57
C LEU A 149 12.32 4.75 7.68
N ASP A 150 11.51 3.69 7.77
CA ASP A 150 11.67 2.53 6.90
C ASP A 150 11.27 2.89 5.46
N LEU A 151 12.20 2.71 4.52
CA LEU A 151 11.98 3.05 3.12
C LEU A 151 11.50 1.88 2.26
N LYS A 152 11.30 0.70 2.85
CA LYS A 152 10.75 -0.48 2.17
C LYS A 152 9.44 -0.17 1.41
N PRO A 153 8.46 0.57 1.96
CA PRO A 153 7.25 0.95 1.23
C PRO A 153 7.55 1.64 -0.12
N TYR A 154 8.38 2.68 -0.10
CA TYR A 154 8.70 3.48 -1.29
C TYR A 154 9.55 2.70 -2.30
N ARG A 155 10.37 1.77 -1.81
CA ARG A 155 11.18 0.87 -2.63
C ARG A 155 10.30 -0.07 -3.45
N ASP A 156 9.31 -0.68 -2.80
CA ASP A 156 8.46 -1.71 -3.38
C ASP A 156 7.35 -1.11 -4.27
N TYR A 157 6.97 0.16 -4.04
CA TYR A 157 6.13 0.94 -4.97
C TYR A 157 6.91 1.61 -6.12
N HIS A 158 8.23 1.43 -6.19
CA HIS A 158 9.06 2.00 -7.26
C HIS A 158 9.00 3.54 -7.37
N ASP A 159 8.82 4.26 -6.25
CA ASP A 159 8.72 5.73 -6.24
C ASP A 159 10.09 6.41 -6.06
N TYR A 160 10.89 6.35 -7.13
CA TYR A 160 12.29 6.81 -7.11
C TYR A 160 12.43 8.33 -6.94
N ASP A 161 11.55 9.10 -7.55
CA ASP A 161 11.60 10.56 -7.49
C ASP A 161 11.23 11.04 -6.09
N LEU A 162 10.26 10.38 -5.43
CA LEU A 162 9.96 10.61 -4.03
C LEU A 162 11.14 10.25 -3.14
N MET A 163 11.74 9.07 -3.32
CA MET A 163 12.91 8.67 -2.53
C MET A 163 14.09 9.63 -2.67
N GLN A 164 14.35 10.17 -3.87
CA GLN A 164 15.41 11.18 -4.05
C GLN A 164 15.11 12.48 -3.31
N ARG A 165 13.85 12.93 -3.32
CA ARG A 165 13.40 14.11 -2.56
C ARG A 165 13.56 13.86 -1.05
N MET A 166 13.18 12.69 -0.56
CA MET A 166 13.35 12.34 0.86
C MET A 166 14.81 12.46 1.29
N VAL A 167 15.76 11.95 0.49
CA VAL A 167 17.20 11.99 0.83
C VAL A 167 17.74 13.39 1.08
N GLN A 168 17.21 14.39 0.38
CA GLN A 168 17.63 15.78 0.51
C GLN A 168 17.16 16.41 1.84
N HIS A 169 16.12 15.84 2.43
CA HIS A 169 15.38 16.39 3.57
C HIS A 169 15.34 15.46 4.79
N ILE A 170 16.16 14.40 4.78
CA ILE A 170 16.37 13.56 5.96
C ILE A 170 17.05 14.39 7.04
N ASP A 171 16.46 14.41 8.24
CA ASP A 171 17.09 14.98 9.42
C ASP A 171 18.44 14.29 9.67
N GLU A 172 19.49 15.07 9.91
CA GLU A 172 20.84 14.55 10.04
C GLU A 172 21.05 13.89 11.41
N ALA A 173 20.58 12.65 11.56
CA ALA A 173 21.07 11.77 12.61
C ALA A 173 22.47 11.25 12.22
N PRO A 174 23.49 11.37 13.09
CA PRO A 174 24.83 10.87 12.78
C PRO A 174 24.82 9.34 12.61
N GLY A 175 25.27 8.86 11.44
CA GLY A 175 25.43 7.44 11.09
C GLY A 175 24.29 6.83 10.26
N THR A 176 23.03 7.12 10.60
CA THR A 176 21.86 6.55 9.90
C THR A 176 21.67 7.15 8.51
N SER A 177 21.84 8.48 8.40
CA SER A 177 21.72 9.24 7.16
C SER A 177 22.74 8.80 6.09
N ALA A 178 23.96 8.44 6.49
CA ALA A 178 25.01 8.00 5.58
C ALA A 178 24.73 6.60 4.99
N LYS A 179 24.31 5.65 5.84
CA LYS A 179 23.94 4.30 5.40
C LYS A 179 22.71 4.34 4.49
N LEU A 180 21.72 5.14 4.85
CA LEU A 180 20.49 5.33 4.07
C LEU A 180 20.78 5.96 2.70
N ARG A 181 21.64 6.99 2.65
CA ARG A 181 22.13 7.60 1.40
C ARG A 181 22.84 6.58 0.50
N GLU A 182 23.64 5.68 1.07
CA GLU A 182 24.37 4.65 0.32
C GLU A 182 23.45 3.54 -0.21
N GLU A 183 22.49 3.09 0.61
CA GLU A 183 21.45 2.15 0.18
C GLU A 183 20.61 2.73 -0.96
N LEU A 184 20.22 4.00 -0.87
CA LEU A 184 19.49 4.69 -1.94
C LEU A 184 20.31 4.87 -3.21
N LYS A 185 21.61 5.18 -3.10
CA LYS A 185 22.53 5.24 -4.26
C LYS A 185 22.66 3.89 -4.94
N SER A 186 22.88 2.81 -4.18
CA SER A 186 23.01 1.46 -4.72
C SER A 186 21.72 1.00 -5.40
N TYR A 187 20.56 1.31 -4.81
CA TYR A 187 19.25 1.03 -5.39
C TYR A 187 18.99 1.84 -6.68
N ALA A 188 19.28 3.15 -6.67
CA ALA A 188 19.18 3.99 -7.86
C ALA A 188 20.10 3.51 -8.99
N ALA A 189 21.28 2.97 -8.66
CA ALA A 189 22.19 2.37 -9.65
C ALA A 189 21.63 1.07 -10.24
N ALA A 190 21.07 0.19 -9.39
CA ALA A 190 20.44 -1.07 -9.82
C ALA A 190 19.24 -0.81 -10.76
N PHE A 191 18.40 0.17 -10.44
CA PHE A 191 17.26 0.52 -11.28
C PHE A 191 17.68 1.15 -12.61
N ARG A 192 18.67 2.05 -12.63
CA ARG A 192 19.27 2.55 -13.88
C ARG A 192 19.86 1.44 -14.73
N ALA A 193 20.39 0.38 -14.12
CA ALA A 193 20.85 -0.80 -14.85
C ALA A 193 19.65 -1.55 -15.47
N GLN A 194 18.62 -1.86 -14.70
CA GLN A 194 17.41 -2.53 -15.18
C GLN A 194 16.71 -1.76 -16.31
N HIS A 195 16.62 -0.44 -16.22
CA HIS A 195 16.03 0.41 -17.26
C HIS A 195 16.87 0.42 -18.54
N ARG A 196 18.21 0.45 -18.42
CA ARG A 196 19.13 0.31 -19.55
C ARG A 196 19.01 -1.07 -20.20
N ASP A 197 18.85 -2.11 -19.40
CA ASP A 197 18.71 -3.49 -19.89
C ASP A 197 17.35 -3.70 -20.58
N ALA A 198 16.27 -3.13 -20.04
CA ALA A 198 14.96 -3.11 -20.69
C ALA A 198 14.99 -2.36 -22.03
N GLN A 199 15.64 -1.19 -22.08
CA GLN A 199 15.83 -0.42 -23.32
C GLN A 199 16.68 -1.18 -24.34
N ARG A 200 17.76 -1.85 -23.91
CA ARG A 200 18.59 -2.72 -24.77
C ARG A 200 17.84 -3.94 -25.27
N ALA A 201 16.97 -4.53 -24.44
CA ALA A 201 16.10 -5.64 -24.84
C ALA A 201 15.06 -5.21 -25.88
N SER A 202 14.48 -4.01 -25.73
CA SER A 202 13.57 -3.44 -26.73
C SER A 202 14.26 -2.96 -28.01
N ALA A 203 15.57 -2.72 -27.97
CA ALA A 203 16.35 -2.21 -29.10
C ALA A 203 17.07 -3.29 -29.93
N LYS A 204 16.83 -4.59 -29.69
CA LYS A 204 17.41 -5.64 -30.54
C LYS A 204 16.78 -5.59 -31.95
N PRO A 205 17.58 -5.46 -33.03
CA PRO A 205 17.06 -5.33 -34.38
C PRO A 205 16.57 -6.67 -34.94
N ALA A 206 15.55 -6.61 -35.80
CA ALA A 206 15.12 -7.71 -36.65
C ALA A 206 16.31 -8.31 -37.40
N ARG A 207 16.69 -9.55 -37.05
CA ARG A 207 17.69 -10.30 -37.80
C ARG A 207 17.15 -10.57 -39.21
N GLN A 208 17.89 -10.05 -40.18
CA GLN A 208 17.73 -10.23 -41.62
C GLN A 208 17.52 -11.70 -41.99
N GLY A 209 16.31 -12.03 -42.43
CA GLY A 209 16.01 -13.25 -43.18
C GLY A 209 16.29 -13.02 -44.66
N LYS A 210 17.28 -13.73 -45.19
CA LYS A 210 17.49 -14.18 -46.58
C LYS A 210 16.84 -13.35 -47.72
N LYS A 211 17.72 -12.77 -48.55
CA LYS A 211 17.44 -12.41 -49.95
C LYS A 211 16.93 -13.62 -50.74
N VAL A 212 15.75 -13.49 -51.35
CA VAL A 212 15.40 -14.18 -52.61
C VAL A 212 14.71 -13.13 -53.49
N ALA A 213 15.24 -12.96 -54.71
CA ALA A 213 14.83 -11.96 -55.70
C ALA A 213 13.50 -12.35 -56.41
N PRO A 214 12.80 -11.38 -57.04
CA PRO A 214 11.50 -11.60 -57.67
C PRO A 214 11.64 -12.01 -59.15
N GLY A 215 10.73 -12.84 -59.65
CA GLY A 215 10.69 -13.18 -61.08
C GLY A 215 9.44 -13.92 -61.55
N VAL A 216 8.64 -13.18 -62.32
CA VAL A 216 7.83 -13.61 -63.49
C VAL A 216 6.37 -14.11 -63.30
N VAL A 217 5.44 -13.20 -63.61
CA VAL A 217 4.23 -13.24 -64.48
C VAL A 217 3.63 -14.61 -64.88
N ASP A 218 2.35 -14.90 -64.58
CA ASP A 218 1.18 -14.72 -65.47
C ASP A 218 -0.15 -15.31 -64.91
N ASN A 219 -1.27 -14.75 -65.39
CA ASN A 219 -2.70 -14.88 -65.00
C ASN A 219 -3.35 -16.23 -65.44
N PRO A 220 -4.71 -16.48 -65.45
CA PRO A 220 -5.87 -16.06 -64.62
C PRO A 220 -6.83 -17.23 -64.22
N GLY A 221 -7.85 -16.98 -63.37
CA GLY A 221 -9.17 -17.65 -63.50
C GLY A 221 -9.86 -18.23 -62.25
N ARG A 222 -11.11 -17.75 -62.00
CA ARG A 222 -12.35 -18.46 -61.57
C ARG A 222 -12.25 -19.53 -60.43
N THR A 223 -13.06 -19.59 -59.38
CA THR A 223 -14.52 -19.38 -59.18
C THR A 223 -14.88 -19.67 -57.71
N GLY A 224 -15.97 -19.07 -57.20
CA GLY A 224 -16.76 -19.55 -56.03
C GLY A 224 -16.73 -18.63 -54.81
N LYS A 225 -17.69 -17.71 -54.59
CA LYS A 225 -19.01 -17.91 -53.93
C LYS A 225 -18.91 -18.89 -52.74
N THR A 226 -19.31 -18.62 -51.50
CA THR A 226 -20.30 -17.67 -50.94
C THR A 226 -20.25 -17.78 -49.40
N GLY A 227 -20.66 -16.73 -48.68
CA GLY A 227 -21.46 -16.91 -47.47
C GLY A 227 -20.87 -16.37 -46.17
N ALA A 228 -21.06 -15.08 -45.93
CA ALA A 228 -21.06 -14.49 -44.59
C ALA A 228 -22.32 -14.93 -43.81
N VAL A 229 -22.16 -15.34 -42.55
CA VAL A 229 -23.26 -15.38 -41.57
C VAL A 229 -22.82 -14.66 -40.31
N ARG A 230 -23.47 -13.51 -40.08
CA ARG A 230 -23.43 -12.71 -38.85
C ARG A 230 -24.30 -13.36 -37.76
N PRO A 231 -24.07 -13.04 -36.47
CA PRO A 231 -24.58 -13.81 -35.34
C PRO A 231 -26.02 -13.43 -34.95
N PRO A 232 -26.77 -14.33 -34.28
CA PRO A 232 -28.10 -14.00 -33.76
C PRO A 232 -28.02 -13.24 -32.43
N ARG A 233 -28.97 -12.31 -32.26
CA ARG A 233 -29.17 -11.45 -31.09
C ARG A 233 -30.59 -11.71 -30.54
N LYS A 234 -30.75 -11.49 -29.22
CA LYS A 234 -31.98 -11.42 -28.38
C LYS A 234 -32.36 -12.75 -27.70
N ARG A 235 -32.74 -12.76 -26.40
CA ARG A 235 -33.90 -12.06 -25.82
C ARG A 235 -33.78 -11.79 -24.31
N ARG A 236 -34.45 -10.70 -23.89
CA ARG A 236 -34.95 -10.40 -22.55
C ARG A 236 -35.84 -11.55 -22.02
N GLN A 237 -35.84 -11.76 -20.71
CA GLN A 237 -37.05 -12.06 -19.94
C GLN A 237 -36.93 -11.50 -18.52
N SER A 238 -38.04 -10.93 -18.07
CA SER A 238 -38.30 -10.40 -16.73
C SER A 238 -38.97 -11.49 -15.90
N ALA A 239 -38.60 -11.59 -14.63
CA ALA A 239 -39.44 -11.99 -13.50
C ALA A 239 -38.74 -11.49 -12.22
#